data_AF-A0A3B0WM19-F1
#
_entry.id   AF-A0A3B0WM19-F1
#
_cell.length_a   1.000
_cell.length_b   1.000
_cell.length_c   1.000
_cell.angle_alpha   90.00
_cell.angle_beta   90.00
_cell.angle_gamma   90.00
#
_symmetry.space_group_name_H-M   'P 1'
#
loop_
_entity.id
_entity.type
_entity.pdbx_description
1 polymer ?
#
loop_
_entity_poly.entity_id
_entity_poly.type
_entity_poly.pdbx_seq_one_letter_code
_entity_poly.pdbx_strand_id
1 'polypeptide(L)'
;MGPSSGAGFYCEYYYNTKKRDVVLAIRGTDAGGDEIDWSDVLSDIQIGLAHTPSQLIKAEKAYQNIKAIAKSDFNDRYNLYLTGHSLGGGLASLLSAKHGGKPTVTFNAPGVQRSFVGGHLLDIIGRYNLNLVNTKQMLHIRANGDPVSIAAGKHMGTVEEVYVNKWGDEKILGASRHIAQHSIRNMVEALRDRPGLYSRDLGWTSRA
;
A
#
# COMPACT_ATOMS: atom_id res chain seq x y z
N MET A 1 14.12 -10.07 5.63
CA MET A 1 14.35 -10.45 7.05
C MET A 1 13.32 -9.75 7.91
N GLY A 2 12.46 -10.50 8.59
CA GLY A 2 11.53 -9.99 9.59
C GLY A 2 11.15 -11.14 10.53
N PRO A 3 10.80 -10.85 11.80
CA PRO A 3 10.46 -11.89 12.78
C PRO A 3 9.16 -12.60 12.40
N SER A 4 9.06 -13.87 12.82
CA SER A 4 7.91 -14.78 12.61
C SER A 4 6.65 -14.41 13.42
N SER A 5 6.69 -13.33 14.22
CA SER A 5 5.53 -12.77 14.89
C SER A 5 4.99 -11.57 14.10
N GLY A 6 3.70 -11.63 13.71
CA GLY A 6 3.00 -10.67 12.85
C GLY A 6 2.97 -9.19 13.29
N ALA A 7 3.59 -8.84 14.43
CA ALA A 7 3.64 -7.49 15.00
C ALA A 7 4.78 -6.60 14.45
N GLY A 8 5.62 -7.11 13.55
CA GLY A 8 6.79 -6.38 13.01
C GLY A 8 6.63 -5.88 11.57
N PHE A 9 7.29 -4.75 11.26
CA PHE A 9 7.50 -4.31 9.87
C PHE A 9 8.13 -5.44 9.05
N TYR A 10 7.51 -5.75 7.92
CA TYR A 10 8.00 -6.73 6.96
C TYR A 10 7.82 -6.16 5.55
N CYS A 11 8.81 -6.42 4.70
CA CYS A 11 8.73 -6.14 3.28
C CYS A 11 9.50 -7.20 2.49
N GLU A 12 9.11 -7.36 1.24
CA GLU A 12 9.79 -8.17 0.25
C GLU A 12 9.98 -7.35 -1.02
N TYR A 13 10.96 -7.71 -1.85
CA TYR A 13 11.12 -7.10 -3.16
C TYR A 13 11.17 -8.15 -4.25
N TYR A 14 10.63 -7.79 -5.40
CA TYR A 14 10.60 -8.62 -6.60
C TYR A 14 11.25 -7.85 -7.73
N TYR A 15 11.81 -8.57 -8.70
CA TYR A 15 12.40 -7.93 -9.87
C TYR A 15 12.08 -8.69 -11.15
N ASN A 16 11.98 -7.93 -12.24
CA ASN A 16 11.89 -8.44 -13.60
C ASN A 16 13.14 -7.99 -14.36
N THR A 17 14.07 -8.90 -14.60
CA THR A 17 15.35 -8.57 -15.27
C THR A 17 15.19 -8.13 -16.72
N LYS A 18 14.17 -8.62 -17.43
CA LYS A 18 13.91 -8.27 -18.84
C LYS A 18 13.42 -6.82 -18.96
N LYS A 19 12.53 -6.40 -18.06
CA LYS A 19 11.98 -5.05 -18.03
C LYS A 19 12.78 -4.07 -17.17
N ARG A 20 13.67 -4.60 -16.32
CA ARG A 20 14.40 -3.87 -15.28
C ARG A 20 13.45 -3.20 -14.29
N ASP A 21 12.38 -3.91 -13.95
CA ASP A 21 11.41 -3.46 -12.96
C ASP A 21 11.78 -4.05 -11.60
N VAL A 22 11.69 -3.24 -10.55
CA VAL A 22 11.88 -3.64 -9.17
C VAL A 22 10.67 -3.18 -8.37
N VAL A 23 10.06 -4.07 -7.60
CA VAL A 23 8.87 -3.79 -6.80
C VAL A 23 9.22 -4.00 -5.34
N LEU A 24 9.02 -3.00 -4.50
CA LEU A 24 9.05 -3.14 -3.04
C LEU A 24 7.62 -3.31 -2.52
N ALA A 25 7.31 -4.50 -2.03
CA ALA A 25 6.04 -4.86 -1.40
C ALA A 25 6.14 -4.76 0.12
N ILE A 26 5.32 -3.92 0.73
CA ILE A 26 5.26 -3.74 2.18
C ILE A 26 4.05 -4.46 2.73
N ARG A 27 4.27 -5.36 3.71
CA ARG A 27 3.20 -6.12 4.35
C ARG A 27 2.37 -5.21 5.25
N GLY A 28 1.06 -5.46 5.30
CA GLY A 28 0.20 -4.92 6.35
C GLY A 28 0.43 -5.64 7.70
N THR A 29 -0.37 -5.28 8.70
CA THR A 29 -0.43 -6.03 9.96
C THR A 29 -1.16 -7.35 9.73
N ASP A 30 -0.66 -8.45 10.31
CA ASP A 30 -1.44 -9.69 10.42
C ASP A 30 -2.49 -9.49 11.52
N ALA A 31 -3.74 -9.23 11.15
CA ALA A 31 -4.86 -9.44 12.05
C ALA A 31 -5.08 -10.96 12.13
N GLY A 32 -4.51 -11.59 13.16
CA GLY A 32 -4.44 -13.04 13.28
C GLY A 32 -5.77 -13.70 13.72
N GLY A 33 -5.99 -14.93 13.26
CA GLY A 33 -6.95 -15.90 13.83
C GLY A 33 -8.22 -16.14 13.00
N ASP A 34 -8.78 -17.34 13.10
CA ASP A 34 -9.99 -17.79 12.37
C ASP A 34 -11.29 -17.07 12.82
N GLU A 35 -11.20 -16.17 13.80
CA GLU A 35 -12.28 -15.29 14.26
C GLU A 35 -11.78 -13.83 14.26
N ILE A 36 -11.63 -13.24 13.07
CA ILE A 36 -11.26 -11.82 12.92
C ILE A 36 -12.47 -10.96 13.29
N ASP A 37 -12.36 -10.11 14.32
CA ASP A 37 -13.30 -8.99 14.52
C ASP A 37 -12.86 -7.79 13.66
N TRP A 38 -13.84 -7.18 12.98
CA TRP A 38 -13.63 -5.96 12.22
C TRP A 38 -13.20 -4.78 13.11
N SER A 39 -13.68 -4.74 14.35
CA SER A 39 -13.30 -3.70 15.31
C SER A 39 -11.80 -3.75 15.63
N ASP A 40 -11.24 -4.97 15.72
CA ASP A 40 -9.82 -5.21 15.94
C ASP A 40 -8.99 -4.82 14.71
N VAL A 41 -9.44 -5.17 13.50
CA VAL A 41 -8.75 -4.77 12.25
C VAL A 41 -8.61 -3.25 12.15
N LEU A 42 -9.69 -2.51 12.42
CA LEU A 42 -9.65 -1.05 12.40
C LEU A 42 -8.76 -0.49 13.52
N SER A 43 -8.83 -1.07 14.71
CA SER A 43 -8.02 -0.66 15.86
C SER A 43 -6.53 -0.89 15.60
N ASP A 44 -6.13 -2.04 15.06
CA ASP A 44 -4.76 -2.36 14.68
C ASP A 44 -4.22 -1.42 13.62
N ILE A 45 -5.06 -1.00 12.67
CA ILE A 45 -4.67 -0.02 11.65
C ILE A 45 -4.51 1.36 12.27
N GLN A 46 -5.41 1.79 13.16
CA GLN A 46 -5.29 3.07 13.85
C GLN A 46 -4.04 3.11 14.75
N ILE A 47 -3.80 2.03 15.50
CA ILE A 47 -2.59 1.85 16.32
C ILE A 47 -1.34 1.83 15.42
N GLY A 48 -1.37 1.09 14.31
CA GLY A 48 -0.29 1.05 13.33
C GLY A 48 -0.01 2.41 12.69
N LEU A 49 -1.06 3.18 12.42
CA LEU A 49 -0.96 4.56 11.93
C LEU A 49 -0.36 5.49 13.00
N ALA A 50 -0.70 5.32 14.28
CA ALA A 50 -0.05 6.04 15.37
C ALA A 50 1.44 5.68 15.52
N HIS A 51 1.80 4.41 15.30
CA HIS A 51 3.19 3.93 15.34
C HIS A 51 3.95 4.06 14.01
N THR A 52 3.32 4.65 12.98
CA THR A 52 3.87 4.82 11.64
C THR A 52 5.27 5.46 11.58
N PRO A 53 5.66 6.40 12.45
CA PRO A 53 7.02 6.97 12.40
C PRO A 53 8.11 5.88 12.43
N SER A 54 7.96 4.86 13.28
CA SER A 54 8.94 3.78 13.41
C SER A 54 8.95 2.83 12.21
N GLN A 55 7.76 2.50 11.67
CA GLN A 55 7.62 1.60 10.52
C GLN A 55 8.05 2.30 9.22
N LEU A 56 7.80 3.61 9.09
CA LEU A 56 8.24 4.40 7.94
C LEU A 56 9.75 4.54 7.90
N ILE A 57 10.43 4.66 9.04
CA ILE A 57 11.91 4.63 9.09
C ILE A 57 12.44 3.27 8.58
N LYS A 58 11.80 2.16 8.96
CA LYS A 58 12.18 0.82 8.47
C LYS A 58 11.89 0.67 6.97
N ALA A 59 10.75 1.17 6.50
CA ALA A 59 10.39 1.21 5.08
C ALA A 59 11.38 2.04 4.26
N GLU A 60 11.82 3.19 4.78
CA GLU A 60 12.84 4.02 4.17
C GLU A 60 14.18 3.28 4.03
N LYS A 61 14.63 2.62 5.10
CA LYS A 61 15.87 1.81 5.05
C LYS A 61 15.77 0.69 4.01
N ALA A 62 14.65 -0.02 3.97
CA ALA A 62 14.41 -1.06 2.97
C ALA A 62 14.46 -0.50 1.55
N TYR A 63 13.79 0.64 1.31
CA TYR A 63 13.81 1.33 0.03
C TYR A 63 15.21 1.73 -0.41
N GLN A 64 16.01 2.34 0.46
CA GLN A 64 17.38 2.73 0.10
C GLN A 64 18.26 1.53 -0.22
N ASN A 65 18.13 0.44 0.54
CA ASN A 65 18.87 -0.80 0.28
C ASN A 65 18.51 -1.39 -1.09
N ILE A 66 17.21 -1.50 -1.39
CA ILE A 66 16.73 -2.05 -2.67
C ILE A 66 17.12 -1.14 -3.83
N LYS A 67 17.04 0.18 -3.65
CA LYS A 67 17.51 1.16 -4.64
C LYS A 67 19.00 0.98 -4.95
N ALA A 68 19.83 0.73 -3.94
CA ALA A 68 21.26 0.49 -4.12
C ALA A 68 21.53 -0.84 -4.85
N ILE A 69 20.82 -1.91 -4.50
CA ILE A 69 20.91 -3.21 -5.18
C ILE A 69 20.50 -3.07 -6.65
N ALA A 70 19.33 -2.49 -6.91
CA ALA A 70 18.81 -2.26 -8.26
C ALA A 70 19.73 -1.39 -9.12
N LYS A 71 20.34 -0.36 -8.52
CA LYS A 71 21.33 0.48 -9.19
C LYS A 71 22.55 -0.33 -9.63
N SER A 72 23.04 -1.23 -8.78
CA SER A 72 24.16 -2.12 -9.10
C SER A 72 23.77 -3.10 -10.21
N ASP A 73 22.65 -3.79 -10.06
CA ASP A 73 22.24 -4.87 -10.97
C ASP A 73 21.84 -4.37 -12.36
N PHE A 74 21.28 -3.15 -12.45
CA PHE A 74 20.76 -2.58 -13.69
C PHE A 74 21.53 -1.36 -14.20
N ASN A 75 22.68 -1.03 -13.58
CA ASN A 75 23.52 0.10 -13.93
C ASN A 75 22.70 1.40 -14.10
N ASP A 76 21.98 1.77 -13.03
CA ASP A 76 21.03 2.89 -12.95
C ASP A 76 19.80 2.85 -13.87
N ARG A 77 19.67 1.87 -14.77
CA ARG A 77 18.57 1.79 -15.74
C ARG A 77 17.45 0.86 -15.26
N TYR A 78 16.70 1.27 -14.24
CA TYR A 78 15.60 0.48 -13.69
C TYR A 78 14.40 1.33 -13.29
N ASN A 79 13.26 0.66 -13.16
CA ASN A 79 12.03 1.20 -12.61
C ASN A 79 11.86 0.67 -11.19
N LEU A 80 11.48 1.54 -10.25
CA LEU A 80 11.21 1.14 -8.88
C LEU A 80 9.77 1.48 -8.52
N TYR A 81 8.99 0.45 -8.21
CA TYR A 81 7.59 0.52 -7.85
C TYR A 81 7.41 0.20 -6.37
N LEU A 82 6.39 0.80 -5.76
CA LEU A 82 6.00 0.51 -4.39
C LEU A 82 4.62 -0.12 -4.38
N THR A 83 4.40 -1.06 -3.47
CA THR A 83 3.07 -1.63 -3.27
C THR A 83 2.85 -2.09 -1.85
N GLY A 84 1.59 -2.30 -1.50
CA GLY A 84 1.20 -2.80 -0.20
C GLY A 84 -0.33 -2.84 -0.06
N HIS A 85 -0.76 -3.64 0.91
CA HIS A 85 -2.16 -3.77 1.30
C HIS A 85 -2.37 -3.17 2.69
N SER A 86 -3.56 -2.61 2.95
CA SER A 86 -3.92 -2.07 4.28
C SER A 86 -2.85 -1.11 4.81
N LEU A 87 -2.37 -1.27 6.05
CA LEU A 87 -1.28 -0.47 6.64
C LEU A 87 -0.03 -0.42 5.74
N GLY A 88 0.36 -1.54 5.12
CA GLY A 88 1.51 -1.60 4.21
C GLY A 88 1.33 -0.73 2.98
N GLY A 89 0.09 -0.63 2.47
CA GLY A 89 -0.28 0.30 1.40
C GLY A 89 -0.19 1.77 1.86
N GLY A 90 -0.62 2.07 3.09
CA GLY A 90 -0.43 3.39 3.70
C GLY A 90 1.06 3.79 3.75
N LEU A 91 1.92 2.89 4.22
CA LEU A 91 3.37 3.10 4.25
C LEU A 91 3.97 3.28 2.85
N ALA A 92 3.57 2.45 1.87
CA ALA A 92 4.02 2.57 0.49
C ALA A 92 3.63 3.93 -0.13
N SER A 93 2.45 4.44 0.22
CA SER A 93 1.95 5.75 -0.24
C SER A 93 2.75 6.90 0.36
N LEU A 94 3.05 6.84 1.65
CA LEU A 94 3.89 7.84 2.33
C LEU A 94 5.33 7.83 1.78
N LEU A 95 5.88 6.64 1.59
CA LEU A 95 7.23 6.47 1.05
C LEU A 95 7.30 6.99 -0.39
N SER A 96 6.27 6.73 -1.20
CA SER A 96 6.15 7.28 -2.54
C SER A 96 6.20 8.81 -2.54
N ALA A 97 5.35 9.44 -1.72
CA ALA A 97 5.28 10.89 -1.62
C ALA A 97 6.61 11.50 -1.17
N LYS A 98 7.26 10.88 -0.19
CA LYS A 98 8.59 11.29 0.30
C LYS A 98 9.67 11.24 -0.78
N HIS A 99 9.54 10.33 -1.76
CA HIS A 99 10.47 10.18 -2.88
C HIS A 99 9.96 10.80 -4.19
N GLY A 100 9.10 11.81 -4.10
CA GLY A 100 8.65 12.62 -5.25
C GLY A 100 7.48 12.04 -6.03
N GLY A 101 6.75 11.08 -5.46
CA GLY A 101 5.64 10.39 -6.14
C GLY A 101 6.15 9.25 -7.01
N LYS A 102 6.84 8.29 -6.39
CA LYS A 102 7.23 7.06 -7.08
C LYS A 102 6.01 6.26 -7.55
N PRO A 103 6.11 5.51 -8.66
CA PRO A 103 5.08 4.57 -9.09
C PRO A 103 4.59 3.67 -7.96
N THR A 104 3.32 3.77 -7.58
CA THR A 104 2.77 3.09 -6.41
C THR A 104 1.36 2.56 -6.65
N VAL A 105 1.17 1.25 -6.50
CA VAL A 105 -0.17 0.62 -6.50
C VAL A 105 -0.43 0.08 -5.11
N THR A 106 -1.53 0.46 -4.48
CA THR A 106 -1.91 -0.09 -3.18
C THR A 106 -3.29 -0.69 -3.20
N PHE A 107 -3.54 -1.62 -2.28
CA PHE A 107 -4.80 -2.34 -2.18
C PHE A 107 -5.46 -2.09 -0.83
N ASN A 108 -6.71 -1.64 -0.81
CA ASN A 108 -7.47 -1.32 0.42
C ASN A 108 -6.64 -0.50 1.43
N ALA A 109 -5.77 0.39 0.95
CA ALA A 109 -4.92 1.18 1.82
C ALA A 109 -5.73 2.28 2.52
N PRO A 110 -5.39 2.66 3.76
CA PRO A 110 -5.96 3.83 4.39
C PRO A 110 -5.54 5.11 3.66
N GLY A 111 -6.44 6.09 3.58
CA GLY A 111 -6.14 7.41 3.04
C GLY A 111 -5.27 8.23 3.99
N VAL A 112 -3.98 8.39 3.66
CA VAL A 112 -2.99 9.03 4.56
C VAL A 112 -2.80 10.54 4.34
N GLN A 113 -3.61 11.19 3.49
CA GLN A 113 -3.48 12.62 3.17
C GLN A 113 -3.80 13.53 4.37
N ARG A 114 -4.47 13.05 5.43
CA ARG A 114 -4.77 13.83 6.65
C ARG A 114 -3.97 13.42 7.88
N SER A 115 -3.45 12.19 7.95
CA SER A 115 -2.34 11.84 8.86
C SER A 115 -1.08 12.66 8.54
N PHE A 116 -1.06 13.26 7.37
CA PHE A 116 -0.20 14.34 6.92
C PHE A 116 -0.53 15.72 7.53
N VAL A 117 -1.61 15.95 8.27
CA VAL A 117 -2.04 17.30 8.71
C VAL A 117 -2.07 17.46 10.24
N GLY A 118 -1.92 16.37 11.02
CA GLY A 118 -2.30 16.34 12.44
C GLY A 118 -1.26 15.96 13.49
N GLY A 119 0.05 15.95 13.19
CA GLY A 119 1.09 15.83 14.23
C GLY A 119 2.24 14.86 13.89
N HIS A 120 3.47 15.35 14.06
CA HIS A 120 4.78 14.70 13.93
C HIS A 120 5.21 14.07 12.59
N LEU A 121 4.30 13.55 11.74
CA LEU A 121 4.65 13.17 10.36
C LEU A 121 4.85 14.41 9.45
N LEU A 122 4.24 15.53 9.85
CA LEU A 122 4.26 16.83 9.17
C LEU A 122 5.62 17.51 9.11
N ASP A 123 6.52 17.31 10.06
CA ASP A 123 7.84 17.96 9.96
C ASP A 123 8.71 17.34 8.88
N ILE A 124 8.44 16.08 8.51
CA ILE A 124 9.16 15.40 7.45
C ILE A 124 8.55 15.75 6.10
N ILE A 125 7.22 15.73 5.96
CA ILE A 125 6.56 15.93 4.66
C ILE A 125 6.02 17.35 4.43
N GLY A 126 5.76 18.15 5.45
CA GLY A 126 5.54 19.60 5.32
C GLY A 126 6.80 20.35 4.82
N ARG A 127 7.98 19.74 4.95
CA ARG A 127 9.20 20.15 4.22
C ARG A 127 9.14 19.83 2.72
N TYR A 128 8.31 18.86 2.30
CA TYR A 128 8.09 18.49 0.90
C TYR A 128 6.72 19.01 0.44
N ASN A 129 6.74 20.11 -0.30
CA ASN A 129 5.55 20.70 -0.91
C ASN A 129 4.77 19.62 -1.70
N LEU A 130 3.56 19.25 -1.26
CA LEU A 130 2.72 18.24 -1.93
C LEU A 130 2.48 18.55 -3.41
N ASN A 131 2.58 19.83 -3.81
CA ASN A 131 2.51 20.24 -5.21
C ASN A 131 3.68 19.72 -6.06
N LEU A 132 4.77 19.27 -5.45
CA LEU A 132 5.94 18.67 -6.11
C LEU A 132 5.85 17.13 -6.18
N VAL A 133 4.87 16.52 -5.51
CA VAL A 133 4.68 15.07 -5.53
C VAL A 133 3.93 14.69 -6.80
N ASN A 134 4.48 13.76 -7.58
CA ASN A 134 3.81 13.23 -8.76
C ASN A 134 2.69 12.24 -8.37
N THR A 135 1.56 12.76 -7.91
CA THR A 135 0.40 11.95 -7.48
C THR A 135 -0.26 11.17 -8.63
N LYS A 136 0.03 11.51 -9.90
CA LYS A 136 -0.46 10.76 -11.07
C LYS A 136 0.11 9.35 -11.17
N GLN A 137 1.22 9.09 -10.48
CA GLN A 137 1.84 7.76 -10.40
C GLN A 137 1.42 6.98 -9.16
N MET A 138 0.38 7.43 -8.44
CA MET A 138 -0.15 6.78 -7.26
C MET A 138 -1.57 6.30 -7.54
N LEU A 139 -1.76 4.99 -7.54
CA LEU A 139 -3.03 4.32 -7.76
C LEU A 139 -3.43 3.53 -6.49
N HIS A 140 -4.62 3.80 -5.98
CA HIS A 140 -5.19 3.10 -4.85
C HIS A 140 -6.40 2.31 -5.31
N ILE A 141 -6.27 0.98 -5.37
CA ILE A 141 -7.37 0.08 -5.68
C ILE A 141 -8.04 -0.29 -4.35
N ARG A 142 -9.34 -0.05 -4.24
CA ARG A 142 -10.12 -0.41 -3.05
C ARG A 142 -11.32 -1.28 -3.41
N ALA A 143 -11.65 -2.21 -2.54
CA ALA A 143 -12.90 -2.94 -2.64
C ALA A 143 -14.05 -2.00 -2.30
N ASN A 144 -15.15 -2.08 -3.05
CA ASN A 144 -16.34 -1.30 -2.76
C ASN A 144 -16.83 -1.62 -1.34
N GLY A 145 -16.95 -0.59 -0.50
CA GLY A 145 -17.36 -0.72 0.91
C GLY A 145 -16.26 -1.14 1.89
N ASP A 146 -15.00 -1.23 1.45
CA ASP A 146 -13.86 -1.45 2.34
C ASP A 146 -13.72 -0.32 3.37
N PRO A 147 -13.93 -0.57 4.68
CA PRO A 147 -14.02 0.52 5.64
C PRO A 147 -12.66 1.10 6.01
N VAL A 148 -11.55 0.38 5.82
CA VAL A 148 -10.20 0.89 6.07
C VAL A 148 -9.84 2.02 5.12
N SER A 149 -10.07 1.80 3.82
CA SER A 149 -9.80 2.81 2.81
C SER A 149 -10.74 4.02 2.92
N ILE A 150 -11.93 3.86 3.50
CA ILE A 150 -12.91 4.94 3.67
C ILE A 150 -12.66 5.73 4.95
N ALA A 151 -12.35 5.06 6.06
CA ALA A 151 -12.34 5.67 7.40
C ALA A 151 -11.09 6.53 7.68
N ALA A 152 -9.95 6.21 7.07
CA ALA A 152 -8.67 6.82 7.47
C ALA A 152 -8.40 8.22 6.85
N GLY A 153 -9.22 8.67 5.90
CA GLY A 153 -9.07 9.99 5.27
C GLY A 153 -8.97 9.93 3.75
N LYS A 154 -8.43 10.99 3.14
CA LYS A 154 -8.25 11.08 1.68
C LYS A 154 -6.94 10.42 1.24
N HIS A 155 -6.91 9.87 0.02
CA HIS A 155 -5.71 9.34 -0.62
C HIS A 155 -4.95 10.40 -1.43
N MET A 156 -3.68 10.15 -1.71
CA MET A 156 -2.86 10.96 -2.62
C MET A 156 -2.78 10.27 -3.99
N GLY A 157 -3.45 10.82 -5.00
CA GLY A 157 -3.50 10.24 -6.34
C GLY A 157 -4.88 9.69 -6.69
N THR A 158 -4.92 8.72 -7.59
CA THR A 158 -6.16 8.16 -8.11
C THR A 158 -6.67 7.04 -7.21
N VAL A 159 -7.98 7.02 -6.96
CA VAL A 159 -8.65 5.93 -6.25
C VAL A 159 -9.58 5.22 -7.23
N GLU A 160 -9.43 3.91 -7.34
CA GLU A 160 -10.24 3.05 -8.19
C GLU A 160 -10.98 2.03 -7.33
N GLU A 161 -12.26 1.83 -7.62
CA GLU A 161 -13.08 0.86 -6.90
C GLU A 161 -13.25 -0.42 -7.70
N VAL A 162 -13.10 -1.55 -7.01
CA VAL A 162 -13.41 -2.87 -7.56
C VAL A 162 -14.48 -3.56 -6.73
N TYR A 163 -15.36 -4.29 -7.42
CA TYR A 163 -16.35 -5.11 -6.76
C TYR A 163 -15.76 -6.50 -6.50
N VAL A 164 -15.72 -6.89 -5.23
CA VAL A 164 -15.15 -8.15 -4.78
C VAL A 164 -16.30 -9.11 -4.51
N ASN A 165 -16.47 -10.10 -5.40
CA ASN A 165 -17.68 -10.94 -5.49
C ASN A 165 -17.65 -12.24 -4.69
N LYS A 166 -16.50 -12.63 -4.12
CA LYS A 166 -16.38 -13.88 -3.37
C LYS A 166 -16.58 -13.64 -1.89
N TRP A 167 -17.86 -13.54 -1.55
CA TRP A 167 -18.40 -13.71 -0.23
C TRP A 167 -18.45 -15.23 -0.02
N GLY A 168 -17.66 -15.80 0.91
CA GLY A 168 -17.80 -17.22 1.24
C GLY A 168 -19.28 -17.56 1.49
N ASP A 169 -19.76 -18.65 0.91
CA ASP A 169 -21.13 -19.20 0.96
C ASP A 169 -22.23 -18.29 1.56
N GLU A 170 -22.91 -17.57 0.66
CA GLU A 170 -24.29 -17.03 0.65
C GLU A 170 -24.96 -16.42 1.91
N LYS A 171 -24.35 -16.35 3.09
CA LYS A 171 -24.95 -15.69 4.27
C LYS A 171 -23.89 -15.01 5.11
N ILE A 172 -23.51 -13.79 4.73
CA ILE A 172 -22.56 -13.01 5.52
C ILE A 172 -23.25 -11.75 6.08
N LEU A 173 -23.46 -11.75 7.39
CA LEU A 173 -23.87 -10.59 8.20
C LEU A 173 -22.73 -9.55 8.28
N GLY A 174 -23.10 -8.29 8.56
CA GLY A 174 -22.28 -7.08 8.36
C GLY A 174 -20.76 -7.16 8.57
N ALA A 175 -20.28 -7.74 9.68
CA ALA A 175 -18.85 -7.78 10.00
C ALA A 175 -18.03 -8.64 9.01
N SER A 176 -18.50 -9.83 8.65
CA SER A 176 -17.76 -10.70 7.71
C SER A 176 -17.78 -10.16 6.28
N ARG A 177 -18.71 -9.25 5.95
CA ARG A 177 -18.72 -8.51 4.68
C ARG A 177 -17.54 -7.55 4.61
N HIS A 178 -17.30 -6.79 5.67
CA HIS A 178 -16.18 -5.85 5.75
C HIS A 178 -14.82 -6.56 5.71
N ILE A 179 -14.70 -7.70 6.40
CA ILE A 179 -13.49 -8.52 6.35
C ILE A 179 -13.25 -9.07 4.94
N ALA A 180 -14.30 -9.54 4.26
CA ALA A 180 -14.19 -10.02 2.89
C ALA A 180 -13.78 -8.90 1.91
N GLN A 181 -14.25 -7.67 2.11
CA GLN A 181 -13.86 -6.50 1.33
C GLN A 181 -12.41 -6.09 1.60
N HIS A 182 -11.95 -6.18 2.85
CA HIS A 182 -10.57 -5.87 3.24
C HIS A 182 -9.59 -7.03 2.97
N SER A 183 -10.03 -8.16 2.42
CA SER A 183 -9.16 -9.30 2.16
C SER A 183 -8.30 -9.10 0.92
N ILE A 184 -6.97 -9.13 1.10
CA ILE A 184 -6.03 -9.10 -0.04
C ILE A 184 -6.22 -10.30 -0.97
N ARG A 185 -6.60 -11.47 -0.43
CA ARG A 185 -6.89 -12.65 -1.26
C ARG A 185 -8.07 -12.39 -2.18
N ASN A 186 -9.17 -11.88 -1.64
CA ASN A 186 -10.36 -11.62 -2.43
C ASN A 186 -10.13 -10.49 -3.46
N MET A 187 -9.33 -9.48 -3.09
CA MET A 187 -8.86 -8.44 -4.01
C MET A 187 -8.07 -9.03 -5.19
N VAL A 188 -7.08 -9.88 -4.91
CA VAL A 188 -6.26 -10.53 -5.95
C VAL A 188 -7.13 -11.40 -6.85
N GLU A 189 -8.06 -12.16 -6.28
CA GLU A 189 -9.00 -12.98 -7.05
C GLU A 189 -9.90 -12.13 -7.96
N ALA A 190 -10.43 -11.01 -7.45
CA ALA A 190 -11.27 -10.09 -8.23
C ALA A 190 -10.50 -9.42 -9.39
N LEU A 191 -9.22 -9.11 -9.18
CA LEU A 191 -8.35 -8.51 -10.21
C LEU A 191 -7.85 -9.52 -11.24
N ARG A 192 -7.64 -10.78 -10.84
CA ARG A 192 -7.22 -11.86 -11.75
C ARG A 192 -8.19 -12.04 -12.90
N ASP A 193 -9.48 -11.93 -12.62
CA ASP A 193 -10.53 -12.15 -13.62
C ASP A 193 -10.77 -10.91 -14.51
N ARG A 194 -9.98 -9.84 -14.31
CA ARG A 194 -10.00 -8.60 -15.10
C ARG A 194 -8.59 -8.22 -15.58
N PRO A 195 -7.90 -9.08 -16.35
CA PRO A 195 -6.54 -8.82 -16.81
C PRO A 195 -6.51 -7.52 -17.64
N GLY A 196 -5.61 -6.60 -17.27
CA GLY A 196 -5.47 -5.31 -17.95
C GLY A 196 -6.35 -4.19 -17.41
N LEU A 197 -7.23 -4.46 -16.44
CA LEU A 197 -7.88 -3.40 -15.66
C LEU A 197 -6.78 -2.55 -15.01
N TYR A 198 -6.82 -1.24 -15.27
CA TYR A 198 -5.81 -0.25 -14.86
C TYR A 198 -4.46 -0.29 -15.60
N SER A 199 -4.24 -1.18 -16.56
CA SER A 199 -2.99 -1.20 -17.35
C SER A 199 -2.73 0.11 -18.12
N ARG A 200 -3.78 0.84 -18.49
CA ARG A 200 -3.70 2.18 -19.10
C ARG A 200 -3.45 3.29 -18.07
N ASP A 201 -4.01 3.16 -16.86
CA ASP A 201 -3.81 4.12 -15.77
C ASP A 201 -2.40 4.02 -15.19
N LEU A 202 -1.80 2.83 -15.29
CA LEU A 202 -0.40 2.56 -15.04
C LEU A 202 0.49 2.92 -16.24
N GLY A 203 0.19 3.98 -17.00
CA GLY A 203 1.01 4.54 -18.11
C GLY A 203 2.43 5.00 -17.71
N TRP A 204 3.00 4.33 -16.71
CA TRP A 204 4.24 4.52 -16.01
C TRP A 204 5.39 4.00 -16.87
N THR A 205 5.78 4.79 -17.85
CA THR A 205 7.17 4.76 -18.31
C THR A 205 7.98 5.58 -17.31
N SER A 206 8.51 4.99 -16.24
CA SER A 206 9.56 5.68 -15.49
C SER A 206 10.84 5.62 -16.31
N ARG A 207 11.09 6.63 -17.14
CA ARG A 207 12.47 6.89 -17.58
C ARG A 207 13.11 7.76 -16.50
N ALA A 208 14.07 7.19 -15.79
CA ALA A 208 15.15 7.95 -15.16
C ALA A 208 16.35 7.93 -16.13
#